data_AF-A0A920QNT7-F1
#
_entry.id   AF-A0A920QNT7-F1
#
_cell.length_a   1.000
_cell.length_b   1.000
_cell.length_c   1.000
_cell.angle_alpha   90.00
_cell.angle_beta   90.00
_cell.angle_gamma   90.00
#
_symmetry.space_group_name_H-M   'P 1'
#
loop_
_entity.id
_entity.type
_entity.pdbx_description
1 polymer ?
#
loop_
_entity_poly.entity_id
_entity_poly.type
_entity_poly.pdbx_seq_one_letter_code
_entity_poly.pdbx_strand_id
1 'polypeptide(L)'
;MMVSTGDSKRVDAAWKFVKFCTSGEGAAVVAKTTGYMPPNKAANEMRGDFYKENPNKHTAVRQAGLLRDWIAYPGDNSLAITQVIYDALESIVTGDSDDMARFSRN
;
A
#
# COMPACT_ATOMS: atom_id res chain seq x y z
N MET A 1 -16.05 -6.46 10.04
CA MET A 1 -14.65 -6.46 9.56
C MET A 1 -13.83 -7.28 10.55
N MET A 2 -12.73 -7.94 10.15
CA MET A 2 -12.02 -8.96 10.95
C MET A 2 -11.67 -8.52 12.40
N VAL A 3 -11.56 -7.22 12.66
CA VAL A 3 -11.21 -6.63 13.98
C VAL A 3 -12.38 -6.01 14.74
N SER A 4 -13.59 -5.98 14.18
CA SER A 4 -14.73 -5.22 14.74
C SER A 4 -16.06 -5.97 14.79
N THR A 5 -16.10 -7.23 14.35
CA THR A 5 -17.32 -8.04 14.31
C THR A 5 -17.08 -9.40 14.97
N GLY A 6 -17.98 -9.82 15.86
CA GLY A 6 -17.91 -11.09 16.59
C GLY A 6 -18.20 -10.92 18.08
N ASP A 7 -18.02 -11.99 18.86
CA ASP A 7 -18.05 -11.91 20.32
C ASP A 7 -16.84 -11.13 20.87
N SER A 8 -16.97 -10.61 22.09
CA SER A 8 -15.95 -9.75 22.71
C SER A 8 -14.59 -10.43 22.81
N LYS A 9 -14.54 -11.73 23.12
CA LYS A 9 -13.27 -12.48 23.23
C LYS A 9 -12.55 -12.56 21.90
N ARG A 10 -13.29 -12.79 20.81
CA ARG A 10 -12.73 -12.80 19.44
C ARG A 10 -12.24 -11.42 19.02
N VAL A 11 -13.01 -10.37 19.28
CA VAL A 11 -12.60 -8.99 18.98
C VAL A 11 -11.33 -8.63 19.75
N ASP A 12 -11.24 -8.95 21.04
CA ASP A 12 -10.06 -8.68 21.87
C ASP A 12 -8.83 -9.43 21.37
N ALA A 13 -8.97 -10.70 20.98
CA ALA A 13 -7.89 -11.49 20.41
C ALA A 13 -7.43 -10.92 19.06
N ALA A 14 -8.36 -10.53 18.19
CA ALA A 14 -8.06 -9.91 16.90
C ALA A 14 -7.27 -8.59 17.09
N TRP A 15 -7.64 -7.77 18.07
CA TRP A 15 -6.91 -6.54 18.40
C TRP A 15 -5.51 -6.80 18.93
N LYS A 16 -5.33 -7.81 19.79
CA LYS A 16 -3.98 -8.22 20.26
C LYS A 16 -3.10 -8.64 19.09
N PHE A 17 -3.65 -9.44 18.17
CA PHE A 17 -2.93 -9.90 16.99
C PHE A 17 -2.54 -8.75 16.06
N VAL A 18 -3.47 -7.86 15.70
CA VAL A 18 -3.17 -6.73 14.80
C VAL A 18 -2.15 -5.77 15.41
N LYS A 19 -2.22 -5.50 16.72
CA LYS A 19 -1.20 -4.69 17.41
C LYS A 19 0.18 -5.33 17.35
N PHE A 20 0.26 -6.65 17.52
CA PHE A 20 1.53 -7.36 17.34
C PHE A 20 2.03 -7.27 15.89
N CYS A 21 1.20 -7.60 14.89
CA CYS A 21 1.59 -7.56 13.48
C CYS A 21 2.09 -6.18 13.02
N THR A 22 1.53 -5.10 13.60
CA THR A 22 1.89 -3.71 13.26
C THR A 22 2.97 -3.11 14.17
N SER A 23 3.43 -3.86 15.18
CA SER A 23 4.57 -3.48 16.02
C SER A 23 5.89 -3.48 15.25
N GLY A 24 6.95 -2.91 15.84
CA GLY A 24 8.29 -2.96 15.26
C GLY A 24 8.76 -4.38 14.98
N GLU A 25 8.57 -5.30 15.93
CA GLU A 25 8.96 -6.71 15.81
C GLU A 25 8.10 -7.48 14.81
N GLY A 26 6.76 -7.38 14.91
CA GLY A 26 5.86 -8.09 14.01
C GLY A 26 6.05 -7.66 12.55
N ALA A 27 6.18 -6.35 12.31
CA ALA A 27 6.51 -5.83 11.00
C ALA A 27 7.97 -6.17 10.60
N ALA A 28 8.85 -6.38 11.58
CA ALA A 28 10.22 -6.87 11.37
C ALA A 28 10.28 -8.34 10.88
N VAL A 29 9.24 -9.14 11.08
CA VAL A 29 9.15 -10.49 10.51
C VAL A 29 8.79 -10.44 9.03
N VAL A 30 7.79 -9.63 8.66
CA VAL A 30 7.23 -9.59 7.29
C VAL A 30 8.28 -9.25 6.23
N ALA A 31 9.12 -8.23 6.42
CA ALA A 31 10.10 -7.90 5.37
C ALA A 31 11.23 -8.93 5.22
N LYS A 32 11.51 -9.72 6.27
CA LYS A 32 12.52 -10.77 6.17
C LYS A 32 12.03 -11.90 5.25
N THR A 33 10.74 -12.22 5.34
CA THR A 33 10.16 -13.39 4.65
C THR A 33 9.55 -13.06 3.29
N THR A 34 9.04 -11.85 3.09
CA THR A 34 8.24 -11.51 1.89
C THR A 34 8.91 -10.53 0.94
N GLY A 35 9.90 -9.76 1.41
CA GLY A 35 10.48 -8.65 0.65
C GLY A 35 9.65 -7.35 0.66
N TYR A 36 8.46 -7.32 1.27
CA TYR A 36 7.70 -6.08 1.45
C TYR A 36 8.40 -5.13 2.43
N MET A 37 8.38 -3.84 2.12
CA MET A 37 8.81 -2.80 3.05
C MET A 37 7.84 -2.71 4.24
N PRO A 38 8.30 -2.75 5.51
CA PRO A 38 7.45 -2.47 6.64
C PRO A 38 7.03 -0.99 6.64
N PRO A 39 5.74 -0.68 6.85
CA PRO A 39 5.28 0.70 6.97
C PRO A 39 5.71 1.35 8.30
N ASN A 40 6.07 0.55 9.31
CA ASN A 40 6.48 1.05 10.62
C ASN A 40 7.96 1.49 10.59
N LYS A 41 8.22 2.77 10.88
CA LYS A 41 9.57 3.35 10.93
C LYS A 41 10.49 2.62 11.91
N ALA A 42 9.99 2.26 13.09
CA ALA A 42 10.77 1.54 14.10
C ALA A 42 11.25 0.18 13.59
N ALA A 43 10.40 -0.52 12.81
CA ALA A 43 10.80 -1.79 12.17
C ALA A 43 11.93 -1.60 11.14
N ASN A 44 11.98 -0.45 10.47
CA ASN A 44 13.06 -0.14 9.54
C ASN A 44 14.37 0.20 10.27
N GLU A 45 14.31 0.97 11.35
CA GLU A 45 15.47 1.34 12.17
C GLU A 45 16.14 0.11 12.83
N MET A 46 15.35 -0.88 13.26
CA MET A 46 15.86 -2.14 13.84
C MET A 46 16.60 -3.06 12.84
N ARG A 47 16.56 -2.75 11.53
CA ARG A 47 17.05 -3.65 10.46
C ARG A 47 18.30 -3.18 9.74
N GLY A 48 19.14 -2.37 10.40
CA GLY A 48 20.39 -1.85 9.85
C GLY A 48 21.26 -2.91 9.17
N ASP A 49 21.58 -4.01 9.85
CA ASP A 49 22.45 -5.06 9.28
C ASP A 49 21.78 -5.85 8.15
N PHE A 50 20.48 -6.15 8.29
CA PHE A 50 19.70 -6.77 7.21
C PHE A 50 19.76 -5.95 5.91
N TYR A 51 19.67 -4.63 6.01
CA TYR A 51 19.76 -3.74 4.85
C TYR A 51 21.18 -3.60 4.30
N LYS A 52 22.24 -3.74 5.12
CA LYS A 52 23.62 -3.81 4.64
C LYS A 52 23.85 -5.05 3.79
N GLU A 53 23.32 -6.20 4.23
CA GLU A 53 23.40 -7.46 3.49
C GLU A 53 22.45 -7.50 2.28
N ASN A 54 21.37 -6.73 2.32
CA ASN A 54 20.33 -6.70 1.28
C ASN A 54 20.07 -5.26 0.79
N PRO A 55 21.03 -4.59 0.14
CA PRO A 55 20.94 -3.16 -0.18
C PRO A 55 19.73 -2.81 -1.06
N ASN A 56 19.33 -3.72 -1.96
CA ASN A 56 18.14 -3.53 -2.81
C ASN A 56 16.84 -3.44 -1.99
N LYS A 57 16.75 -4.15 -0.86
CA LYS A 57 15.57 -4.10 0.02
C LYS A 57 15.47 -2.78 0.79
N HIS A 58 16.57 -2.04 0.91
CA HIS A 58 16.57 -0.73 1.57
C HIS A 58 16.09 0.40 0.66
N THR A 59 16.06 0.20 -0.67
CA THR A 59 15.67 1.25 -1.62
C THR A 59 14.26 1.77 -1.36
N ALA A 60 13.27 0.89 -1.13
CA ALA A 60 11.91 1.30 -0.81
C ALA A 60 11.86 2.17 0.47
N VAL A 61 12.61 1.80 1.51
CA VAL A 61 12.70 2.56 2.78
C VAL A 61 13.26 3.95 2.53
N ARG A 62 14.32 4.07 1.73
CA ARG A 62 14.92 5.37 1.39
C ARG A 62 13.97 6.27 0.58
N GLN A 63 13.10 5.67 -0.21
CA GLN A 63 12.11 6.38 -1.02
C GLN A 63 10.80 6.65 -0.28
N ALA A 64 10.63 6.18 0.97
CA ALA A 64 9.39 6.36 1.72
C ALA A 64 8.96 7.83 1.87
N GLY A 65 9.92 8.77 1.91
CA GLY A 65 9.65 10.22 1.95
C GLY A 65 9.11 10.81 0.63
N LEU A 66 9.16 10.07 -0.48
CA LEU A 66 8.60 10.48 -1.76
C LEU A 66 7.12 10.10 -1.90
N LEU A 67 6.61 9.24 -1.02
CA LEU A 67 5.24 8.76 -1.08
C LEU A 67 4.23 9.91 -0.89
N ARG A 68 3.06 9.72 -1.48
CA ARG A 68 1.89 10.58 -1.33
C ARG A 68 0.71 9.71 -0.96
N ASP A 69 -0.33 10.32 -0.41
CA ASP A 69 -1.53 9.61 -0.04
C ASP A 69 -2.18 8.94 -1.26
N TRP A 70 -2.72 7.75 -1.03
CA TRP A 70 -3.56 7.11 -2.02
C TRP A 70 -4.85 7.91 -2.18
N ILE A 71 -5.17 8.32 -3.41
CA ILE A 71 -6.39 9.08 -3.67
C ILE A 71 -7.59 8.15 -3.49
N ALA A 72 -8.39 8.42 -2.46
CA ALA A 72 -9.72 7.85 -2.30
C ALA A 72 -10.74 8.88 -2.78
N TYR A 73 -11.35 8.67 -3.94
CA TYR A 73 -12.42 9.54 -4.41
C TYR A 73 -13.62 9.44 -3.46
N PRO A 74 -14.23 10.57 -3.06
CA PRO A 74 -15.32 10.58 -2.10
C PRO A 74 -16.59 9.94 -2.69
N GLY A 75 -17.41 9.36 -1.80
CA GLY A 75 -18.67 8.73 -2.15
C GLY A 75 -18.54 7.28 -2.60
N ASP A 76 -19.66 6.71 -3.05
CA ASP A 76 -19.79 5.26 -3.31
C ASP A 76 -19.14 4.83 -4.64
N ASN A 77 -18.74 5.78 -5.48
CA ASN A 77 -18.25 5.54 -6.83
C ASN A 77 -16.72 5.51 -6.93
N SER A 78 -15.99 5.40 -5.81
CA SER A 78 -14.52 5.50 -5.80
C SER A 78 -13.82 4.53 -6.75
N LEU A 79 -14.29 3.29 -6.80
CA LEU A 79 -13.78 2.26 -7.72
C LEU A 79 -14.17 2.55 -9.17
N ALA A 80 -15.39 3.03 -9.43
CA ALA A 80 -15.84 3.37 -10.77
C ALA A 80 -15.03 4.54 -11.36
N ILE A 81 -14.71 5.55 -10.55
CA ILE A 81 -13.85 6.67 -10.97
C ILE A 81 -12.45 6.16 -11.31
N THR A 82 -11.89 5.26 -10.49
CA THR A 82 -10.59 4.64 -10.77
C THR A 82 -10.61 3.88 -12.09
N GLN A 83 -11.69 3.13 -12.36
CA GLN A 83 -11.84 2.40 -13.62
C GLN A 83 -11.87 3.33 -14.83
N VAL A 84 -12.66 4.41 -14.78
CA VAL A 84 -12.71 5.40 -15.87
C VAL A 84 -11.31 5.95 -16.20
N ILE A 85 -10.50 6.22 -15.16
CA ILE A 85 -9.12 6.70 -15.35
C ILE A 85 -8.24 5.62 -15.98
N TYR A 86 -8.37 4.36 -15.55
CA TYR A 86 -7.61 3.26 -16.15
C TYR A 86 -7.98 3.01 -17.61
N ASP A 87 -9.27 2.98 -17.94
CA ASP A 87 -9.73 2.78 -19.32
C ASP A 87 -9.24 3.91 -20.24
N ALA A 88 -9.28 5.15 -19.73
CA ALA A 88 -8.72 6.33 -20.39
C ALA A 88 -7.22 6.18 -20.67
N LEU A 89 -6.44 5.80 -19.66
CA LEU A 89 -4.99 5.61 -19.79
C LEU A 89 -4.66 4.45 -20.74
N GLU A 90 -5.39 3.35 -20.64
CA GLU A 90 -5.24 2.19 -21.53
C GLU A 90 -5.47 2.59 -22.98
N SER A 91 -6.60 3.25 -23.27
CA SER A 91 -6.96 3.72 -24.61
C SER A 91 -5.90 4.65 -25.24
N ILE A 92 -5.28 5.52 -24.43
CA ILE A 92 -4.17 6.37 -24.90
C ILE A 92 -2.94 5.51 -25.24
N VAL A 93 -2.58 4.57 -24.36
CA VAL A 93 -1.37 3.75 -24.51
C VAL A 93 -1.50 2.72 -25.64
N THR A 94 -2.71 2.18 -25.88
CA THR A 94 -2.99 1.26 -26.98
C THR A 94 -3.15 1.96 -28.33
N GLY A 95 -3.33 3.29 -28.33
CA GLY A 95 -3.53 4.09 -29.53
C GLY A 95 -4.99 4.21 -29.98
N ASP A 96 -5.95 3.71 -29.19
CA ASP A 96 -7.38 3.85 -29.46
C ASP A 96 -7.88 5.30 -29.27
N SER A 97 -7.12 6.12 -28.53
CA SER A 97 -7.34 7.56 -28.36
C SER A 97 -6.06 8.36 -28.64
N ASP A 98 -5.72 8.52 -29.92
CA ASP A 98 -4.54 9.25 -30.41
C ASP A 98 -4.80 10.76 -30.66
N ASP A 99 -6.06 11.17 -30.87
CA ASP A 99 -6.48 12.57 -30.90
C ASP A 99 -6.80 13.11 -29.48
N MET A 100 -5.79 13.68 -28.84
CA MET A 100 -5.93 14.26 -27.49
C MET A 100 -6.90 15.44 -27.41
N ALA A 101 -7.08 16.19 -28.50
CA ALA A 101 -8.01 17.32 -28.54
C ALA A 101 -9.46 16.84 -28.55
N ARG A 102 -9.74 15.68 -29.15
CA ARG A 102 -11.04 15.01 -29.07
C ARG A 102 -11.22 14.30 -27.74
N PHE A 103 -10.20 13.57 -27.28
CA PHE A 103 -10.25 12.79 -26.04
C PHE A 103 -10.61 13.63 -24.81
N SER A 104 -10.03 14.83 -24.67
CA SER A 104 -10.26 15.73 -23.54
C SER A 104 -11.64 16.40 -23.47
N ARG A 105 -12.50 16.18 -24.47
CA ARG A 105 -13.85 16.76 -24.55
C ARG A 105 -14.98 15.79 -24.17
N ASN A 106 -14.67 14.51 -23.98
CA ASN A 106 -15.61 13.48 -23.51
C ASN A 106 -15.58 13.39 -21.99
#